data_AF-A0A2S8BKG0-F1
#
_entry.id   AF-A0A2S8BKG0-F1
#
_cell.length_a   1.000
_cell.length_b   1.000
_cell.length_c   1.000
_cell.angle_alpha   90.00
_cell.angle_beta   90.00
_cell.angle_gamma   90.00
#
_symmetry.space_group_name_H-M   'P 1'
#
loop_
_entity.id
_entity.type
_entity.pdbx_description
1 polymer ?
#
loop_
_entity_poly.entity_id
_entity_poly.type
_entity_poly.pdbx_seq_one_letter_code
_entity_poly.pdbx_strand_id
1 'polypeptide(L)'
;MIAARTDDKLRVTLRNVLADYRAKIFDAARALPGADGFPADLVPNLVALVTNSFDGAALVEAVLPQPDLAAKRIPLLLSLLASVPSGQPD
;
A
#
# COMPACT_ATOMS: atom_id res chain seq x y z
N MET A 1 -11.92 -6.31 -9.63
CA MET A 1 -11.98 -4.94 -10.18
C MET A 1 -12.36 -4.84 -11.67
N ILE A 2 -12.16 -5.88 -12.50
CA ILE A 2 -12.46 -5.80 -13.95
C ILE A 2 -13.96 -5.56 -14.22
N ALA A 3 -14.87 -6.27 -13.54
CA ALA A 3 -16.32 -6.07 -13.68
C ALA A 3 -16.79 -4.65 -13.30
N ALA A 4 -16.11 -3.99 -12.36
CA ALA A 4 -16.43 -2.63 -11.95
C ALA A 4 -16.10 -1.58 -13.03
N ARG A 5 -15.42 -1.96 -14.12
CA ARG A 5 -15.19 -1.08 -15.27
C ARG A 5 -16.41 -0.99 -16.20
N THR A 6 -17.28 -2.00 -16.16
CA THR A 6 -18.44 -2.11 -17.05
C THR A 6 -19.78 -2.08 -16.32
N ASP A 7 -19.80 -2.28 -15.00
CA ASP A 7 -20.97 -2.14 -14.14
C ASP A 7 -20.90 -0.86 -13.31
N ASP A 8 -21.76 0.11 -13.62
CA ASP A 8 -21.79 1.42 -12.96
C ASP A 8 -22.20 1.37 -11.49
N LYS A 9 -23.13 0.48 -11.13
CA LYS A 9 -23.57 0.34 -9.72
C LYS A 9 -22.43 -0.24 -8.90
N LEU A 10 -21.77 -1.26 -9.41
CA LEU A 10 -20.59 -1.85 -8.78
C LEU A 10 -19.44 -0.85 -8.66
N ARG A 11 -19.21 -0.05 -9.70
CA ARG A 11 -18.20 1.02 -9.71
C ARG A 11 -18.43 2.06 -8.62
N VAL A 12 -19.67 2.52 -8.46
CA VAL A 12 -20.04 3.50 -7.42
C VAL A 12 -19.82 2.91 -6.03
N THR A 13 -20.33 1.70 -5.77
CA THR A 13 -20.17 1.04 -4.47
C THR A 13 -18.70 0.83 -4.12
N LEU A 14 -17.90 0.29 -5.04
CA LEU A 14 -16.48 0.04 -4.79
C LEU A 14 -15.70 1.34 -4.60
N ARG A 15 -16.02 2.41 -5.34
CA ARG A 15 -15.36 3.70 -5.15
C ARG A 15 -15.54 4.23 -3.73
N ASN A 16 -16.75 4.13 -3.16
CA ASN A 16 -17.00 4.61 -1.81
C ASN A 16 -16.22 3.77 -0.78
N VAL A 17 -16.31 2.44 -0.87
CA VAL A 17 -15.62 1.54 0.06
C VAL A 17 -14.09 1.67 -0.04
N LEU A 18 -13.56 1.80 -1.26
CA LEU A 18 -12.12 1.95 -1.47
C LEU A 18 -11.60 3.33 -1.05
N ALA A 19 -12.44 4.38 -1.11
CA ALA A 19 -12.08 5.69 -0.56
C ALA A 19 -11.90 5.61 0.96
N ASP A 20 -12.84 4.98 1.67
CA ASP A 20 -12.76 4.78 3.12
C ASP A 20 -11.59 3.88 3.51
N TYR A 21 -11.37 2.80 2.76
CA TYR A 21 -10.23 1.91 2.94
C TYR A 21 -8.90 2.66 2.80
N ARG A 22 -8.76 3.45 1.74
CA ARG A 22 -7.55 4.25 1.49
C ARG A 22 -7.32 5.28 2.60
N ALA A 23 -8.36 5.98 3.06
CA ALA A 23 -8.23 6.93 4.17
C ALA A 23 -7.65 6.25 5.43
N LYS A 24 -8.17 5.07 5.79
CA LYS A 24 -7.68 4.30 6.95
C LYS A 24 -6.23 3.83 6.80
N ILE A 25 -5.82 3.40 5.60
CA ILE A 25 -4.40 3.05 5.35
C ILE A 25 -3.50 4.27 5.55
N PHE A 26 -3.91 5.42 5.05
CA PHE A 26 -3.14 6.66 5.18
C PHE A 26 -3.00 7.10 6.64
N ASP A 27 -4.08 7.01 7.42
CA ASP A 27 -4.04 7.33 8.84
C ASP A 27 -3.14 6.36 9.61
N ALA A 28 -3.21 5.07 9.29
CA ALA A 28 -2.31 4.06 9.87
C ALA A 28 -0.84 4.31 9.50
N ALA A 29 -0.57 4.67 8.24
CA ALA A 29 0.79 4.94 7.77
C ALA A 29 1.41 6.17 8.45
N ARG A 30 0.62 7.21 8.73
CA ARG A 30 1.07 8.38 9.51
C ARG A 30 1.38 8.05 10.96
N ALA A 31 0.77 7.01 11.51
CA ALA A 31 1.01 6.56 12.87
C ALA A 31 2.24 5.62 12.99
N LEU A 32 2.90 5.29 11.88
CA LEU A 32 4.07 4.41 11.91
C LEU A 32 5.31 5.13 12.48
N PRO A 33 6.12 4.45 13.31
CA PRO A 33 7.42 4.96 13.72
C PRO A 33 8.27 5.31 12.49
N GLY A 34 8.82 6.53 12.46
CA GLY A 34 9.63 7.01 11.33
C GLY A 34 8.84 7.68 10.20
N ALA A 35 7.51 7.78 10.29
CA ALA A 35 6.71 8.53 9.32
C ALA A 35 7.12 10.01 9.21
N ASP A 36 7.52 10.62 10.32
CA ASP A 36 8.02 12.00 10.38
C ASP A 36 9.37 12.20 9.66
N GLY A 37 10.08 11.11 9.34
CA GLY A 37 11.34 11.15 8.61
C GLY A 37 11.17 11.35 7.09
N PHE A 38 9.94 11.32 6.58
CA PHE A 38 9.64 11.53 5.17
C PHE A 38 9.07 12.93 4.92
N PRO A 39 9.37 13.56 3.78
CA PRO A 39 8.70 14.79 3.35
C PRO A 39 7.18 14.58 3.31
N ALA A 40 6.44 15.43 4.02
CA ALA A 40 5.00 15.25 4.24
C ALA A 40 4.18 15.23 2.93
N ASP A 41 4.67 15.89 1.88
CA ASP A 41 4.11 15.90 0.53
C ASP A 41 4.34 14.58 -0.23
N LEU A 42 5.36 13.81 0.15
CA LEU A 42 5.70 12.53 -0.48
C LEU A 42 5.11 11.31 0.26
N VAL A 43 4.78 11.43 1.54
CA VAL A 43 4.16 10.35 2.33
C VAL A 43 2.94 9.73 1.61
N PRO A 44 1.99 10.50 1.05
CA PRO A 44 0.90 9.95 0.25
C PRO A 44 1.31 9.03 -0.90
N ASN A 45 2.38 9.40 -1.59
CA ASN A 45 2.87 8.67 -2.75
C ASN A 45 3.57 7.39 -2.32
N LEU A 46 4.36 7.43 -1.24
CA LEU A 46 4.99 6.25 -0.66
C LEU A 46 3.96 5.22 -0.20
N VAL A 47 2.94 5.66 0.55
CA VAL A 47 1.87 4.78 1.02
C VAL A 47 1.14 4.14 -0.15
N ALA A 48 0.78 4.92 -1.17
CA ALA A 48 0.16 4.40 -2.37
C ALA A 48 1.05 3.39 -3.10
N LEU A 49 2.36 3.63 -3.20
CA LEU A 49 3.30 2.72 -3.85
C LEU A 49 3.34 1.36 -3.13
N VAL A 50 3.50 1.37 -1.79
CA VAL A 50 3.52 0.15 -0.98
C VAL A 50 2.19 -0.60 -1.11
N THR A 51 1.05 0.06 -0.89
CA THR A 51 -0.25 -0.60 -0.97
C THR A 51 -0.51 -1.19 -2.36
N ASN A 52 -0.21 -0.44 -3.43
CA ASN A 52 -0.40 -0.92 -4.80
C ASN A 52 0.47 -2.16 -5.11
N SER A 53 1.70 -2.21 -4.60
CA SER A 53 2.57 -3.40 -4.78
C SER A 53 1.99 -4.63 -4.09
N PHE A 54 1.45 -4.49 -2.88
CA PHE A 54 0.83 -5.61 -2.15
C PHE A 54 -0.52 -6.02 -2.76
N ASP A 55 -1.39 -5.07 -3.11
CA ASP A 55 -2.67 -5.33 -3.77
C ASP A 55 -2.47 -5.98 -5.14
N GLY A 56 -1.52 -5.48 -5.92
CA GLY A 56 -1.14 -6.07 -7.21
C GLY A 56 -0.63 -7.50 -7.04
N ALA A 57 0.16 -7.76 -6.00
CA ALA A 57 0.66 -9.10 -5.74
C ALA A 57 -0.45 -10.06 -5.29
N ALA A 58 -1.41 -9.61 -4.48
CA ALA A 58 -2.58 -10.40 -4.10
C ALA A 58 -3.46 -10.72 -5.33
N LEU A 59 -3.61 -9.78 -6.27
CA LEU A 59 -4.31 -10.03 -7.53
C LEU A 59 -3.59 -11.06 -8.40
N VAL A 60 -2.26 -10.97 -8.52
CA VAL A 60 -1.46 -11.92 -9.30
C VAL A 60 -1.48 -13.30 -8.67
N GLU A 61 -1.33 -13.41 -7.35
CA GLU A 61 -1.33 -14.70 -6.64
C GLU A 61 -2.63 -15.49 -6.78
N ALA A 62 -3.77 -14.80 -6.93
CA ALA A 62 -5.04 -15.45 -7.22
C ALA A 62 -5.05 -16.22 -8.55
N VAL A 63 -4.13 -15.92 -9.47
CA VAL A 63 -4.02 -16.54 -10.80
C VAL A 63 -2.73 -17.35 -10.94
N LEU A 64 -1.61 -16.86 -10.40
CA LEU A 64 -0.29 -17.46 -10.43
C LEU A 64 0.31 -17.47 -9.01
N PRO A 65 0.02 -18.53 -8.22
CA PRO A 65 0.54 -18.64 -6.86
C PRO A 65 2.07 -18.64 -6.82
N GLN A 66 2.65 -17.80 -5.96
CA GLN A 66 4.11 -17.67 -5.78
C GLN A 66 4.46 -17.73 -4.28
N PRO A 67 4.30 -18.91 -3.63
CA PRO A 67 4.38 -19.04 -2.17
C PRO A 67 5.74 -18.61 -1.59
N ASP A 68 6.84 -18.88 -2.30
CA ASP A 68 8.18 -18.49 -1.85
C ASP A 68 8.40 -16.97 -1.85
N LEU A 69 7.76 -16.25 -2.78
CA LEU A 69 7.79 -14.79 -2.83
C LEU A 69 6.83 -14.19 -1.79
N ALA A 70 5.65 -14.78 -1.63
CA ALA A 70 4.67 -14.37 -0.63
C ALA A 70 5.27 -14.42 0.78
N ALA A 71 5.97 -15.51 1.10
CA ALA A 71 6.61 -15.73 2.41
C ALA A 71 7.67 -14.67 2.74
N LYS A 72 8.34 -14.09 1.72
CA LYS A 72 9.45 -13.14 1.90
C LYS A 72 9.03 -11.67 1.80
N ARG A 73 7.80 -11.37 1.38
CA ARG A 73 7.36 -9.99 1.10
C ARG A 73 7.31 -9.08 2.33
N ILE A 74 6.72 -9.56 3.43
CA ILE A 74 6.68 -8.82 4.70
C ILE A 74 8.09 -8.62 5.26
N PRO A 75 8.94 -9.67 5.39
CA PRO A 75 10.34 -9.49 5.80
C PRO A 75 11.11 -8.45 4.96
N LEU A 76 10.98 -8.50 3.63
CA LEU A 76 11.62 -7.53 2.74
C LEU A 76 11.13 -6.10 2.99
N LEU A 77 9.82 -5.89 3.14
CA LEU A 77 9.27 -4.57 3.46
C LEU A 77 9.83 -4.04 4.78
N LEU A 78 9.90 -4.88 5.82
CA LEU A 78 10.46 -4.49 7.11
C LEU A 78 11.94 -4.11 6.98
N SER A 79 12.74 -4.86 6.21
CA SER A 79 14.13 -4.50 5.94
C SER A 79 14.28 -3.18 5.20
N LEU A 80 13.43 -2.91 4.21
CA LEU A 80 13.43 -1.64 3.48
C LEU A 80 13.07 -0.47 4.40
N LEU A 81 12.01 -0.60 5.21
CA LEU A 81 11.60 0.42 6.18
C LEU A 81 12.68 0.69 7.23
N ALA A 82 13.39 -0.35 7.69
CA ALA A 82 14.48 -0.21 8.64
C ALA A 82 15.74 0.44 8.05
N SER A 83 15.90 0.40 6.72
CA SER A 83 17.05 0.98 6.01
C SER A 83 16.88 2.45 5.62
N VAL A 84 15.69 3.03 5.81
CA VAL A 84 15.46 4.45 5.58
C VAL A 84 16.14 5.22 6.71
N PRO A 85 17.15 6.07 6.43
CA PRO A 85 17.78 6.87 7.46
C PRO A 85 16.72 7.81 8.05
N SER A 86 16.60 7.81 9.38
CA SER A 86 15.88 8.86 10.10
C SER A 86 16.53 10.19 9.74
N GLY A 87 15.85 11.01 8.95
CA GLY A 87 16.38 12.27 8.45
C GLY A 87 16.83 13.17 9.59
N GLN A 88 18.14 13.24 9.82
CA GLN A 88 18.79 14.28 10.58
C GLN A 88 19.47 15.17 9.54
N PRO A 89 19.01 16.42 9.31
CA PRO A 89 19.79 17.37 8.54
C PRO A 89 20.98 17.82 9.39
N ASP A 90 22.18 17.73 8.79
CA ASP A 90 23.40 18.42 9.27
C ASP A 90 23.27 19.95 9.14
#